data_AF-A0A2H3BFB7-F1
#
_entry.id   AF-A0A2H3BFB7-F1
#
_cell.length_a   1.000
_cell.length_b   1.000
_cell.length_c   1.000
_cell.angle_alpha   90.00
_cell.angle_beta   90.00
_cell.angle_gamma   90.00
#
_symmetry.space_group_name_H-M   'P 1'
#
loop_
_entity.id
_entity.type
_entity.pdbx_description
1 polymer ?
#
loop_
_entity_poly.entity_id
_entity_poly.type
_entity_poly.pdbx_seq_one_letter_code
_entity_poly.pdbx_strand_id
1 'polypeptide(L)'
;MPGPNEKSMPRFEKSTDPKELERFFARLEELFDKCAVAPDVDKKKYAVVYTDIKTEKQWKVLDHFAKGTYEEFKKDVLSSYDGALAGDRDAMQELKQLI
;
A
#
# COMPACT_ATOMS: atom_id res chain seq x y z
N MET A 1 12.35 -12.61 -5.56
CA MET A 1 11.17 -11.76 -5.83
C MET A 1 10.91 -11.75 -7.33
N PRO A 2 9.67 -11.96 -7.80
CA PRO A 2 9.31 -11.83 -9.22
C PRO A 2 9.67 -10.48 -9.80
N GLY A 3 10.12 -10.44 -11.06
CA GLY A 3 10.30 -9.19 -11.79
C GLY A 3 8.98 -8.41 -11.96
N PRO A 4 9.02 -7.07 -12.11
CA PRO A 4 7.82 -6.21 -12.28
C PRO A 4 6.92 -6.53 -13.50
N ASN A 5 7.37 -7.40 -14.39
CA ASN A 5 6.65 -7.84 -15.59
C ASN A 5 6.32 -9.34 -15.57
N GLU A 6 6.62 -10.04 -14.47
CA GLU A 6 6.32 -11.46 -14.33
C GLU A 6 4.86 -11.69 -13.91
N LYS A 7 4.23 -12.76 -14.43
CA LYS A 7 2.84 -13.11 -14.12
C LYS A 7 2.60 -13.44 -12.64
N SER A 8 3.64 -13.88 -11.93
CA SER A 8 3.61 -14.25 -10.51
C SER A 8 3.75 -13.04 -9.58
N MET A 9 3.91 -11.83 -10.11
CA MET A 9 4.01 -10.61 -9.34
C MET A 9 2.69 -10.30 -8.62
N PRO A 10 2.70 -10.05 -7.30
CA PRO A 10 1.54 -9.47 -6.63
C PRO A 10 1.39 -8.04 -7.14
N ARG A 11 0.18 -7.68 -7.61
CA ARG A 11 -0.10 -6.35 -8.13
C ARG A 11 -1.20 -5.71 -7.29
N PHE A 12 -0.95 -4.50 -6.80
CA PHE A 12 -1.99 -3.65 -6.26
C PHE A 12 -2.38 -2.62 -7.34
N GLU A 13 -3.57 -2.80 -7.91
CA GLU A 13 -4.18 -1.83 -8.81
C GLU A 13 -5.12 -0.97 -7.99
N LYS A 14 -4.94 0.36 -8.06
CA LYS A 14 -5.71 1.40 -7.36
C LYS A 14 -7.10 0.92 -6.92
N SER A 15 -7.22 0.57 -5.64
CA SER A 15 -8.48 0.21 -5.00
C SER A 15 -8.78 1.20 -3.87
N THR A 16 -10.05 1.58 -3.74
CA THR A 16 -10.56 2.31 -2.56
C THR A 16 -11.01 1.34 -1.46
N ASP A 17 -10.94 0.03 -1.68
CA ASP A 17 -11.26 -0.98 -0.67
C ASP A 17 -10.02 -1.30 0.19
N PRO A 18 -10.03 -0.98 1.49
CA PRO A 18 -8.93 -1.28 2.41
C PRO A 18 -8.64 -2.77 2.50
N LYS A 19 -9.64 -3.64 2.31
CA LYS A 19 -9.45 -5.10 2.39
C LYS A 19 -8.53 -5.61 1.28
N GLU A 20 -8.59 -5.00 0.10
CA GLU A 20 -7.67 -5.34 -1.00
C GLU A 20 -6.24 -4.88 -0.71
N LEU A 21 -6.09 -3.75 0.00
CA LEU A 21 -4.78 -3.26 0.44
C LEU A 21 -4.17 -4.17 1.53
N GLU A 22 -4.96 -4.59 2.51
CA GLU A 22 -4.55 -5.57 3.52
C GLU A 22 -4.15 -6.90 2.87
N ARG A 23 -4.97 -7.39 1.93
CA ARG A 23 -4.71 -8.63 1.19
C ARG A 23 -3.43 -8.54 0.35
N PHE A 24 -3.15 -7.38 -0.25
CA PHE A 24 -1.92 -7.15 -0.98
C PHE A 24 -0.70 -7.30 -0.05
N PHE A 25 -0.69 -6.63 1.10
CA PHE A 25 0.43 -6.73 2.05
C PHE A 25 0.62 -8.16 2.59
N ALA A 26 -0.48 -8.88 2.90
CA ALA A 26 -0.38 -10.27 3.34
C ALA A 26 0.29 -11.17 2.28
N ARG A 27 -0.11 -11.06 1.01
CA ARG A 27 0.50 -11.81 -0.10
C ARG A 27 1.96 -11.43 -0.33
N LEU A 28 2.29 -10.15 -0.14
CA LEU A 28 3.63 -9.65 -0.30
C LEU A 28 4.56 -10.17 0.81
N GLU A 29 4.07 -10.23 2.04
CA GLU A 29 4.79 -10.76 3.20
C GLU A 29 5.09 -12.25 3.06
N GLU A 30 4.10 -13.06 2.64
CA GLU A 30 4.35 -14.46 2.30
C GLU A 30 5.45 -14.62 1.24
N LEU A 31 5.53 -13.68 0.29
CA LEU A 31 6.51 -13.70 -0.78
C LEU A 31 7.91 -13.29 -0.29
N PHE A 32 7.99 -12.36 0.67
CA PHE A 32 9.23 -12.04 1.37
C PHE A 32 9.78 -13.27 2.10
N ASP A 33 8.92 -14.00 2.81
CA ASP A 33 9.32 -15.21 3.52
C ASP A 33 9.83 -16.29 2.54
N LYS A 34 9.08 -16.53 1.45
CA LYS A 34 9.47 -17.49 0.39
C LYS A 34 10.79 -17.11 -0.28
N CYS A 35 11.08 -15.82 -0.43
CA CYS A 35 12.28 -15.31 -1.09
C CYS A 35 13.40 -14.93 -0.10
N ALA A 36 13.23 -15.17 1.21
CA ALA A 36 14.14 -14.75 2.27
C ALA A 36 14.53 -13.25 2.22
N VAL A 37 13.57 -12.37 1.88
CA VAL A 37 13.78 -10.92 1.88
C VAL A 37 13.72 -10.41 3.31
N ALA A 38 14.88 -10.19 3.93
CA ALA A 38 14.98 -9.70 5.30
C ALA A 38 15.06 -8.16 5.43
N PRO A 39 15.88 -7.43 4.65
CA PRO A 39 16.10 -6.00 4.90
C PRO A 39 14.84 -5.15 4.69
N ASP A 40 14.53 -4.28 5.65
CA ASP A 40 13.39 -3.35 5.54
C ASP A 40 13.43 -2.49 4.28
N VAL A 41 14.63 -2.04 3.90
CA VAL A 41 14.84 -1.24 2.69
C VAL A 41 14.39 -1.98 1.43
N ASP A 42 14.61 -3.29 1.37
CA ASP A 42 14.25 -4.08 0.20
C ASP A 42 12.75 -4.43 0.22
N LYS A 43 12.21 -4.78 1.39
CA LYS A 43 10.76 -4.97 1.57
C LYS A 43 9.97 -3.75 1.11
N LYS A 44 10.38 -2.55 1.53
CA LYS A 44 9.75 -1.29 1.12
C LYS A 44 9.90 -1.02 -0.37
N LYS A 45 11.06 -1.27 -0.98
CA LYS A 45 11.26 -1.15 -2.43
C LYS A 45 10.31 -2.06 -3.22
N TYR A 46 10.16 -3.32 -2.80
CA TYR A 46 9.24 -4.25 -3.46
C TYR A 46 7.78 -3.86 -3.25
N ALA A 47 7.41 -3.37 -2.05
CA ALA A 47 6.06 -2.89 -1.78
C ALA A 47 5.63 -1.80 -2.77
N VAL A 48 6.51 -0.85 -3.09
CA VAL A 48 6.19 0.23 -4.03
C VAL A 48 6.28 -0.19 -5.50
N VAL A 49 7.25 -1.04 -5.89
CA VAL A 49 7.42 -1.48 -7.30
C VAL A 49 6.28 -2.38 -7.77
N TYR A 50 5.51 -2.93 -6.82
CA TYR A 50 4.38 -3.81 -7.08
C TYR A 50 3.02 -3.11 -7.18
N THR A 51 3.06 -1.79 -7.26
CA THR A 51 1.88 -0.94 -7.43
C THR A 51 1.89 -0.28 -8.81
N ASP A 52 0.82 0.44 -9.15
CA ASP A 52 0.84 1.35 -10.30
C ASP A 52 1.73 2.58 -10.05
N ILE A 53 2.17 3.25 -11.12
CA ILE A 53 3.09 4.40 -11.07
C ILE A 53 2.60 5.52 -10.15
N LYS A 54 1.28 5.74 -10.07
CA LYS A 54 0.72 6.81 -9.23
C LYS A 54 0.83 6.41 -7.76
N THR A 55 0.42 5.19 -7.42
CA THR A 55 0.50 4.64 -6.06
C THR A 55 1.96 4.57 -5.59
N GLU A 56 2.89 4.13 -6.45
CA GLU A 56 4.32 4.09 -6.16
C GLU A 56 4.85 5.47 -5.72
N LYS A 57 4.49 6.52 -6.46
CA LYS A 57 4.89 7.91 -6.14
C LYS A 57 4.31 8.37 -4.81
N GLN A 58 3.06 8.03 -4.52
CA GLN A 58 2.39 8.42 -3.26
C GLN A 58 3.02 7.74 -2.05
N TRP A 59 3.40 6.46 -2.17
CA TRP A 59 3.99 5.74 -1.05
C TRP A 59 5.46 6.14 -0.81
N LYS A 60 6.20 6.49 -1.87
CA LYS A 60 7.60 6.94 -1.76
C LYS A 60 7.81 8.25 -1.01
N VAL A 61 6.78 9.09 -0.88
CA VAL A 61 6.86 10.36 -0.13
C VAL A 61 6.57 10.21 1.36
N LEU A 62 6.18 9.01 1.83
CA LEU A 62 5.96 8.75 3.24
C LEU A 62 7.29 8.75 4.01
N ASP A 63 7.31 9.36 5.20
CA ASP A 63 8.53 9.51 5.99
C ASP A 63 9.18 8.16 6.33
N HIS A 64 8.37 7.15 6.68
CA HIS A 64 8.88 5.82 7.01
C HIS A 64 9.34 5.03 5.77
N PHE A 65 8.96 5.44 4.55
CA PHE A 65 9.60 4.91 3.35
C PHE A 65 11.10 5.22 3.37
N ALA A 66 11.46 6.47 3.68
CA ALA A 66 12.85 6.92 3.69
C ALA A 66 13.65 6.46 4.91
N LYS A 67 13.07 6.51 6.12
CA LYS A 67 13.84 6.37 7.38
C LYS A 67 13.31 5.35 8.38
N GLY A 68 12.16 4.71 8.10
CA GLY A 68 11.53 3.76 9.02
C GLY A 68 11.78 2.29 8.68
N THR A 69 11.24 1.42 9.52
CA THR A 69 11.06 -0.01 9.27
C THR A 69 9.98 -0.26 8.23
N TYR A 70 9.90 -1.49 7.71
CA TYR A 70 8.81 -1.89 6.83
C TYR A 70 7.44 -1.81 7.52
N GLU A 71 7.36 -2.17 8.80
CA GLU A 71 6.10 -2.14 9.57
C GLU A 71 5.58 -0.72 9.79
N GLU A 72 6.47 0.24 10.10
CA GLU A 72 6.09 1.65 10.20
C GLU A 72 5.60 2.20 8.86
N PHE A 73 6.29 1.86 7.77
CA PHE A 73 5.85 2.22 6.42
C PHE A 73 4.48 1.61 6.06
N LYS A 74 4.27 0.32 6.33
CA LYS A 74 2.98 -0.36 6.10
C LYS A 74 1.85 0.31 6.89
N LYS A 75 2.13 0.70 8.14
CA LYS A 75 1.18 1.44 8.97
C LYS A 75 0.83 2.81 8.39
N ASP A 76 1.80 3.58 7.91
CA ASP A 76 1.54 4.86 7.24
C ASP A 76 0.65 4.66 6.01
N VAL A 77 0.97 3.65 5.19
CA VAL A 77 0.19 3.31 4.00
C VAL A 77 -1.25 2.98 4.39
N LEU A 78 -1.50 2.02 5.29
CA LEU A 78 -2.85 1.64 5.70
C LEU A 78 -3.65 2.84 6.26
N SER A 79 -3.01 3.63 7.12
CA SER A 79 -3.63 4.82 7.73
C SER A 79 -4.06 5.86 6.69
N SER A 80 -3.32 6.00 5.59
CA SER A 80 -3.66 6.94 4.51
C SER A 80 -4.94 6.57 3.76
N TYR A 81 -5.30 5.29 3.70
CA TYR A 81 -6.53 4.81 3.05
C TYR A 81 -7.72 4.84 4.02
N ASP A 82 -7.50 4.59 5.31
CA ASP A 82 -8.54 4.76 6.34
C ASP A 82 -9.00 6.21 6.46
N GLY A 83 -8.06 7.15 6.44
CA GLY A 83 -8.37 8.59 6.42
C GLY A 83 -9.10 9.02 5.14
N ALA A 84 -8.75 8.46 3.99
CA ALA A 84 -9.43 8.75 2.73
C ALA A 84 -10.90 8.25 2.75
N LEU A 85 -11.16 7.07 3.32
CA LEU A 85 -12.52 6.56 3.49
C LEU A 85 -13.34 7.37 4.51
N ALA A 86 -12.73 7.84 5.58
CA ALA A 86 -13.41 8.72 6.54
C ALA A 86 -13.84 10.02 5.86
N GLY A 87 -12.93 10.70 5.15
CA GLY A 87 -13.23 11.94 4.45
C GLY A 87 -14.28 11.79 3.34
N ASP A 88 -14.28 10.68 2.60
CA ASP A 88 -15.28 10.41 1.55
C ASP A 88 -16.69 10.20 2.14
N ARG A 89 -16.79 9.49 3.28
CA ARG A 89 -18.06 9.32 4.00
C ARG A 89 -18.60 10.65 4.54
N ASP A 90 -17.73 11.47 5.11
CA ASP A 90 -18.11 12.79 5.64
C ASP A 90 -18.61 13.70 4.51
N ALA A 91 -17.89 13.78 3.38
CA ALA A 91 -18.32 14.55 2.22
C ALA A 91 -19.68 14.09 1.65
N MET A 92 -19.90 12.77 1.58
CA MET A 92 -21.18 12.20 1.15
C MET A 92 -22.33 12.44 2.13
N GLN A 93 -22.04 12.59 3.42
CA GLN A 93 -23.04 12.91 4.43
C GLN A 93 -23.46 14.39 4.36
N GLU A 94 -22.51 15.31 4.18
CA GLU A 94 -22.79 16.74 3.98
C GLU A 94 -23.64 17.00 2.73
N LEU A 95 -23.36 16.31 1.62
CA LEU A 95 -24.17 16.42 0.38
C LEU A 95 -25.64 15.99 0.58
N LYS A 96 -25.92 15.04 1.48
CA LYS A 96 -27.28 14.58 1.78
C LYS A 96 -28.06 15.54 2.68
N GLN A 97 -27.40 16.42 3.44
CA GLN A 97 -28.06 17.41 4.30
C GLN A 97 -28.49 18.68 3.53
N LEU A 98 -28.04 18.83 2.28
CA LEU A 98 -28.27 20.00 1.44
C LEU A 98 -29.42 19.82 0.42
N ILE A 99 -30.17 18.70 0.48
CA ILE A 99 -31.30 18.35 -0.40
C ILE A 99 -32.55 18.16 0.47
#